data_AF-A0A818WX93-F1
#
_entry.id   AF-A0A818WX93-F1
#
_cell.length_a   1.000
_cell.length_b   1.000
_cell.length_c   1.000
_cell.angle_alpha   90.00
_cell.angle_beta   90.00
_cell.angle_gamma   90.00
#
_symmetry.space_group_name_H-M   'P 1'
#
loop_
_entity.id
_entity.type
_entity.pdbx_description
1 polymer ?
#
loop_
_entity_poly.entity_id
_entity_poly.type
_entity_poly.pdbx_seq_one_letter_code
_entity_poly.pdbx_strand_id
1 'polypeptide(L)'
;MELMASCFDKLLKLIQQPMPESILGKLTFATVTALNYLKETHGIIHRDVKPSNILIDEYGAIKLCDFGISGVLIESMAKSRNAGCAAYMSPERIEPSDPTRPDYDIRADIWSLGITL
;
A
#
# COMPACT_ATOMS: atom_id res chain seq x y z
N MET A 1 11.22 10.89 12.70
CA MET A 1 10.99 10.37 11.34
C MET A 1 11.88 11.15 10.38
N GLU A 2 12.34 10.51 9.32
CA GLU A 2 13.01 11.18 8.21
C GLU A 2 12.04 12.17 7.54
N LEU A 3 12.55 13.33 7.13
CA LEU A 3 11.75 14.34 6.45
C LEU A 3 11.66 14.01 4.95
N MET A 4 10.43 13.90 4.44
CA MET A 4 10.14 13.75 3.01
C MET A 4 9.51 15.05 2.48
N ALA A 5 9.59 15.31 1.18
CA ALA A 5 9.11 16.56 0.60
C ALA A 5 7.57 16.59 0.46
N SER A 6 6.97 15.51 -0.04
CA SER A 6 5.51 15.42 -0.22
C SER A 6 5.04 13.96 -0.28
N CYS A 7 3.73 13.75 -0.39
CA CYS A 7 3.14 12.45 -0.73
C CYS A 7 2.58 12.46 -2.17
N PHE A 8 2.41 11.26 -2.73
CA PHE A 8 1.97 11.08 -4.10
C PHE A 8 0.56 11.67 -4.34
N ASP A 9 -0.36 11.56 -3.38
CA ASP A 9 -1.69 12.21 -3.44
C ASP A 9 -1.61 13.73 -3.67
N LYS A 10 -0.76 14.42 -2.89
CA LYS A 10 -0.56 15.86 -3.04
C LYS A 10 0.07 16.20 -4.38
N LEU A 11 1.01 15.38 -4.84
CA LEU A 11 1.68 15.58 -6.12
C LEU A 11 0.69 15.47 -7.29
N LEU A 12 -0.18 14.46 -7.29
CA LEU A 12 -1.25 14.30 -8.30
C LEU A 12 -2.19 15.51 -8.35
N LYS A 13 -2.59 16.04 -7.17
CA LYS A 13 -3.44 17.25 -7.07
C LYS A 13 -2.76 18.52 -7.58
N LEU A 14 -1.44 18.62 -7.44
CA LEU A 14 -0.67 19.78 -7.90
C LEU A 14 -0.49 19.78 -9.42
N ILE A 15 -0.15 18.63 -10.00
CA ILE A 15 0.11 18.55 -11.44
C ILE A 15 -1.17 18.56 -12.28
N GLN A 16 -2.28 18.06 -11.73
CA GLN A 16 -3.59 17.92 -12.41
C GLN A 16 -3.51 17.26 -13.80
N GLN A 17 -2.54 16.36 -13.96
CA GLN A 17 -2.25 15.62 -15.19
C GLN A 17 -1.82 14.20 -14.82
N PRO A 18 -1.95 13.22 -15.73
CA PRO A 18 -1.41 11.89 -15.51
C PRO A 18 0.10 11.92 -15.21
N MET A 19 0.53 11.13 -14.24
CA MET A 19 1.95 10.96 -13.95
C MET A 19 2.64 10.24 -15.11
N PRO A 20 3.83 10.68 -15.57
CA PRO A 20 4.60 9.93 -16.56
C PRO A 20 4.88 8.50 -16.10
N GLU A 21 4.74 7.54 -17.00
CA GLU A 21 4.93 6.11 -16.71
C GLU A 21 6.31 5.80 -16.14
N SER A 22 7.35 6.51 -16.58
CA SER A 22 8.71 6.35 -16.04
C SER A 22 8.84 6.67 -14.55
N ILE A 23 7.99 7.57 -14.03
CA ILE A 23 7.92 7.87 -12.59
C ILE A 23 7.06 6.82 -11.88
N LEU A 24 5.94 6.41 -12.48
CA LEU A 24 5.11 5.33 -11.96
C LEU A 24 5.92 4.03 -11.81
N GLY A 25 6.77 3.68 -12.78
CA GLY A 25 7.65 2.51 -12.69
C GLY A 25 8.59 2.56 -11.49
N LYS A 26 9.18 3.72 -11.17
CA LYS A 26 10.01 3.90 -9.97
C LYS A 26 9.18 3.78 -8.69
N LEU A 27 7.97 4.34 -8.70
CA LEU A 27 7.04 4.28 -7.58
C LEU A 27 6.60 2.84 -7.31
N THR A 28 6.22 2.10 -8.35
CA THR A 28 5.88 0.67 -8.27
C THR A 28 7.05 -0.13 -7.73
N PHE A 29 8.25 0.05 -8.28
CA PHE A 29 9.44 -0.67 -7.83
C PHE A 29 9.72 -0.44 -6.34
N ALA A 30 9.74 0.82 -5.89
CA ALA A 30 9.97 1.15 -4.49
C ALA A 30 8.88 0.60 -3.56
N THR A 31 7.61 0.73 -3.95
CA THR A 31 6.46 0.29 -3.14
C THR A 31 6.40 -1.23 -3.03
N VAL A 32 6.57 -1.97 -4.14
CA VAL A 32 6.62 -3.44 -4.13
C VAL A 32 7.81 -3.94 -3.32
N THR A 33 8.97 -3.30 -3.44
CA THR A 33 10.16 -3.65 -2.64
C THR A 33 9.89 -3.48 -1.15
N ALA A 34 9.25 -2.37 -0.75
CA ALA A 34 8.87 -2.14 0.65
C ALA A 34 7.85 -3.16 1.16
N LEU A 35 6.79 -3.46 0.38
CA LEU A 35 5.79 -4.47 0.75
C LEU A 35 6.40 -5.87 0.88
N ASN A 36 7.28 -6.24 -0.05
CA ASN A 36 8.01 -7.51 0.01
C ASN A 36 8.90 -7.59 1.25
N TYR A 37 9.62 -6.50 1.58
CA TYR A 37 10.42 -6.44 2.80
C TYR A 37 9.58 -6.65 4.06
N LEU A 38 8.43 -5.97 4.18
CA LEU A 38 7.50 -6.16 5.29
C LEU A 38 7.02 -7.61 5.40
N LYS A 39 6.63 -8.20 4.26
CA LYS A 39 6.11 -9.57 4.20
C LYS A 39 7.17 -10.62 4.56
N GLU A 40 8.34 -10.54 3.94
CA GLU A 40 9.36 -11.60 4.03
C GLU A 40 10.22 -11.46 5.28
N THR A 41 10.57 -10.24 5.68
CA THR A 41 11.46 -10.02 6.82
C THR A 41 10.70 -9.97 8.14
N HIS A 42 9.47 -9.43 8.13
CA HIS A 42 8.72 -9.16 9.36
C HIS A 42 7.40 -9.92 9.46
N GLY A 43 6.95 -10.59 8.39
CA GLY A 43 5.63 -11.22 8.36
C GLY A 43 4.49 -10.20 8.50
N ILE A 44 4.67 -8.98 8.00
CA ILE A 44 3.72 -7.86 8.14
C ILE A 44 2.99 -7.60 6.82
N ILE A 45 1.69 -7.30 6.93
CA ILE A 45 0.87 -6.71 5.87
C ILE A 45 0.60 -5.23 6.18
N HIS A 46 0.64 -4.36 5.16
CA HIS A 46 0.47 -2.92 5.34
C HIS A 46 -0.99 -2.54 5.56
N ARG A 47 -1.92 -3.08 4.75
CA ARG A 47 -3.38 -2.91 4.78
C ARG A 47 -3.94 -1.55 4.37
N ASP A 48 -3.09 -0.59 4.02
CA ASP A 48 -3.47 0.80 3.72
C ASP A 48 -2.56 1.45 2.67
N VAL A 49 -2.25 0.69 1.61
CA VAL A 49 -1.52 1.22 0.45
C VAL A 49 -2.45 2.17 -0.31
N LYS A 50 -2.03 3.43 -0.45
CA LYS A 50 -2.76 4.49 -1.16
C LYS A 50 -1.81 5.65 -1.47
N PRO A 51 -2.15 6.58 -2.40
CA PRO A 51 -1.27 7.68 -2.78
C PRO A 51 -0.79 8.57 -1.62
N SER A 52 -1.59 8.73 -0.54
CA SER A 52 -1.16 9.55 0.60
C SER A 52 -0.04 8.93 1.45
N ASN A 53 0.14 7.60 1.35
CA ASN A 53 1.09 6.83 2.15
C ASN A 53 2.38 6.49 1.36
N ILE A 54 2.52 7.03 0.15
CA ILE A 54 3.72 6.95 -0.67
C ILE A 54 4.37 8.33 -0.68
N LEU A 55 5.53 8.45 -0.05
CA LEU A 55 6.27 9.68 0.11
C LEU A 55 7.37 9.82 -0.94
N ILE A 56 7.63 11.05 -1.35
CA ILE A 56 8.64 11.41 -2.35
C ILE A 56 9.46 12.58 -1.80
N ASP A 57 10.78 12.53 -1.95
CA ASP A 57 11.68 13.63 -1.60
C ASP A 57 12.22 14.38 -2.82
N GLU A 58 12.98 15.46 -2.57
CA GLU A 58 13.59 16.30 -3.60
C GLU A 58 14.72 15.61 -4.39
N TYR A 59 15.24 14.48 -3.90
CA TYR A 59 16.27 13.68 -4.54
C TYR A 59 15.67 12.51 -5.34
N GLY A 60 14.34 12.38 -5.35
CA GLY A 60 13.61 11.32 -6.07
C GLY A 60 13.53 9.99 -5.32
N ALA A 61 13.85 9.95 -4.02
CA ALA A 61 13.60 8.77 -3.20
C ALA A 61 12.09 8.59 -2.99
N ILE A 62 11.63 7.34 -3.06
CA ILE A 62 10.23 6.97 -2.86
C ILE A 62 10.15 6.00 -1.70
N LYS A 63 9.30 6.27 -0.71
CA LYS A 63 9.19 5.47 0.52
C LYS A 63 7.73 5.27 0.92
N LEU A 64 7.42 4.04 1.35
CA LEU A 64 6.12 3.71 1.95
C LEU A 64 6.12 4.14 3.42
N CYS A 65 5.02 4.71 3.90
CA CYS A 65 4.86 5.17 5.28
C CYS A 65 3.49 4.80 5.88
N ASP A 66 3.32 5.14 7.16
CA ASP A 66 2.08 4.95 7.93
C ASP A 66 1.66 3.49 8.14
N PHE A 67 2.36 2.85 9.08
CA PHE A 67 2.12 1.47 9.50
C PHE A 67 1.13 1.37 10.67
N GLY A 68 0.36 2.44 10.96
CA GLY A 68 -0.48 2.53 12.16
C GLY A 68 -1.59 1.47 12.23
N ILE A 69 -1.99 0.96 11.07
CA ILE A 69 -2.95 -0.14 10.94
C ILE A 69 -2.35 -1.36 10.24
N SER A 70 -1.03 -1.50 10.21
CA SER A 70 -0.38 -2.73 9.74
C SER A 70 -0.72 -3.91 10.67
N GLY A 71 -0.58 -5.14 10.17
CA GLY A 71 -0.94 -6.34 10.91
C GLY A 71 0.12 -7.44 10.76
N VAL A 72 0.32 -8.23 11.81
CA VAL A 72 1.14 -9.44 11.74
C VAL A 72 0.33 -10.54 11.07
N LEU A 73 0.95 -11.24 10.12
CA LEU A 73 0.38 -12.40 9.46
C LEU A 73 0.55 -13.64 10.34
N ILE A 74 -0.54 -14.37 10.57
CA ILE A 74 -0.52 -15.69 11.19
C ILE A 74 -0.79 -16.69 10.07
N GLU A 75 0.13 -17.65 9.85
CA GLU A 75 0.04 -18.58 8.71
C GLU A 75 -0.06 -17.86 7.35
N SER A 76 0.64 -16.73 7.21
CA SER A 76 0.58 -15.83 6.04
C SER A 76 -0.76 -15.11 5.81
N MET A 77 -1.68 -15.13 6.78
CA MET A 77 -3.02 -14.55 6.67
C MET A 77 -3.31 -13.49 7.76
N ALA A 78 -4.13 -12.50 7.44
CA ALA A 78 -4.59 -11.44 8.35
C ALA A 78 -6.06 -11.67 8.75
N LYS A 79 -6.36 -11.52 10.05
CA LYS A 79 -7.68 -11.85 10.64
C LYS A 79 -8.58 -10.64 10.95
N SER A 80 -8.06 -9.41 10.83
CA SER A 80 -8.76 -8.17 11.24
C SER A 80 -9.33 -7.41 10.03
N ARG A 81 -10.64 -7.10 10.04
CA ARG A 81 -11.37 -6.54 8.88
C ARG A 81 -11.54 -5.01 8.89
N ASN A 82 -11.53 -4.36 10.05
CA ASN A 82 -11.85 -2.92 10.17
C ASN A 82 -10.68 -1.97 9.89
N ALA A 83 -9.57 -2.46 9.32
CA ALA A 83 -8.42 -1.64 8.96
C ALA A 83 -8.49 -1.25 7.47
N GLY A 84 -8.02 -0.04 7.13
CA GLY A 84 -7.75 0.41 5.76
C GLY A 84 -8.76 1.42 5.20
N CYS A 85 -8.39 2.09 4.11
CA CYS A 85 -9.28 2.96 3.36
C CYS A 85 -10.20 2.17 2.42
N ALA A 86 -11.52 2.38 2.50
CA ALA A 86 -12.52 1.63 1.73
C ALA A 86 -12.33 1.72 0.19
N ALA A 87 -11.89 2.88 -0.32
CA ALA A 87 -11.72 3.10 -1.76
C ALA A 87 -10.60 2.26 -2.41
N TYR A 88 -9.64 1.77 -1.60
CA TYR A 88 -8.51 0.97 -2.07
C TYR A 88 -8.62 -0.49 -1.61
N MET A 89 -9.72 -0.86 -0.97
CA MET A 89 -9.90 -2.18 -0.38
C MET A 89 -10.14 -3.23 -1.48
N SER A 90 -9.50 -4.39 -1.34
CA SER A 90 -9.67 -5.49 -2.29
C SER A 90 -11.04 -6.18 -2.14
N PRO A 91 -11.57 -6.82 -3.21
CA PRO A 91 -12.88 -7.45 -3.17
C PRO A 91 -13.00 -8.49 -2.06
N GLU A 92 -11.99 -9.34 -1.86
CA GLU A 92 -12.00 -10.40 -0.84
C GLU A 92 -11.99 -9.84 0.59
N ARG A 93 -11.55 -8.60 0.79
CA ARG A 93 -11.65 -7.92 2.10
C ARG A 93 -13.06 -7.42 2.36
N ILE A 94 -13.74 -6.91 1.33
CA ILE A 94 -15.13 -6.42 1.39
C ILE A 94 -16.07 -7.62 1.55
N GLU A 95 -16.00 -8.56 0.62
CA GLU A 95 -16.83 -9.75 0.53
C GLU A 95 -15.94 -10.99 0.33
N PRO A 96 -15.65 -11.75 1.40
CA PRO A 96 -14.83 -12.94 1.32
C PRO A 96 -15.59 -14.03 0.57
N SER A 97 -14.89 -14.75 -0.30
CA SER A 97 -15.47 -15.86 -1.06
C SER A 97 -15.96 -17.02 -0.18
N ASP A 98 -15.35 -17.22 0.98
CA ASP A 98 -15.78 -18.16 2.02
C ASP A 98 -15.98 -17.41 3.35
N PRO A 99 -17.23 -17.19 3.82
CA PRO A 99 -17.50 -16.53 5.08
C PRO A 99 -16.93 -17.25 6.31
N THR A 100 -16.64 -18.56 6.21
CA THR A 100 -16.02 -19.34 7.29
C THR A 100 -14.50 -19.17 7.35
N ARG A 101 -13.91 -18.64 6.28
CA ARG A 101 -12.47 -18.34 6.15
C ARG A 101 -12.27 -16.93 5.58
N PRO A 102 -12.66 -15.87 6.32
CA PRO A 102 -12.66 -14.50 5.83
C PRO A 102 -11.27 -13.83 5.82
N ASP A 103 -10.21 -14.63 5.95
CA ASP A 103 -8.85 -14.14 6.04
C ASP A 103 -8.33 -13.71 4.66
N TYR A 104 -7.42 -12.75 4.63
CA TYR A 104 -6.76 -12.25 3.42
C TYR A 104 -5.26 -12.15 3.64
N ASP A 105 -4.50 -11.98 2.56
CA ASP A 105 -3.04 -11.88 2.61
C ASP A 105 -2.53 -10.65 1.86
N ILE A 106 -1.21 -10.62 1.63
CA ILE A 106 -0.51 -9.52 0.96
C ILE A 106 -1.07 -9.18 -0.43
N ARG A 107 -1.79 -10.09 -1.10
CA ARG A 107 -2.43 -9.83 -2.40
C ARG A 107 -3.46 -8.69 -2.30
N ALA A 108 -4.04 -8.47 -1.13
CA ALA A 108 -4.90 -7.32 -0.88
C ALA A 108 -4.15 -5.98 -1.00
N ASP A 109 -2.90 -5.90 -0.53
CA ASP A 109 -2.06 -4.70 -0.70
C ASP A 109 -1.63 -4.53 -2.17
N ILE A 110 -1.47 -5.62 -2.91
CA ILE A 110 -1.21 -5.58 -4.37
C ILE A 110 -2.41 -5.02 -5.13
N TRP A 111 -3.63 -5.39 -4.76
CA TRP A 111 -4.83 -4.75 -5.30
C TRP A 111 -4.85 -3.24 -5.01
N SER A 112 -4.61 -2.85 -3.75
CA SER A 112 -4.56 -1.44 -3.35
C SER A 112 -3.50 -0.65 -4.12
N LEU A 113 -2.33 -1.25 -4.40
CA LEU A 113 -1.33 -0.68 -5.29
C LEU A 113 -1.85 -0.53 -6.73
N GLY A 114 -2.57 -1.52 -7.25
CA GLY A 114 -3.20 -1.45 -8.58
C GLY A 114 -4.19 -0.29 -8.72
N ILE A 115 -4.95 0.03 -7.68
CA ILE A 115 -5.85 1.21 -7.64
C ILE A 115 -5.09 2.53 -7.45
N THR A 116 -3.89 2.47 -6.84
CA THR A 116 -3.04 3.64 -6.58
C THR A 116 -2.34 4.14 -7.85
N LEU A 117 -2.08 3.26 -8.81
CA LEU A 117 -1.44 3.55 -10.10
C LEU A 117 -2.46 4.08 -11.11
#